data_AF-A0A0N7HJ32-F1
#
_entry.id   AF-A0A0N7HJ32-F1
#
_cell.length_a   1.000
_cell.length_b   1.000
_cell.length_c   1.000
_cell.angle_alpha   90.00
_cell.angle_beta   90.00
_cell.angle_gamma   90.00
#
_symmetry.space_group_name_H-M   'P 1'
#
loop_
_entity.id
_entity.type
_entity.pdbx_description
1 polymer ?
#
loop_
_entity_poly.entity_id
_entity_poly.type
_entity_poly.pdbx_seq_one_letter_code
_entity_poly.pdbx_strand_id
1 'polypeptide(L)'
;MIFDPLHFLPLLEQKVGALDQAAPLQGWDLPDVFATLHRLLEARMGKPGKREYVQVLRLMETFEMDVIQGAISQAIDMGAIGYDAVKHLVLCRVEKRPPRLDLDFYPYLPKANVGMTRPASYMSLMGGTAT
;
A
#
# COMPACT_ATOMS: atom_id res chain seq x y z
N MET A 1 -29.26 -7.84 -17.01
CA MET A 1 -27.84 -8.16 -17.30
C MET A 1 -27.06 -7.87 -16.03
N ILE A 2 -26.42 -8.87 -15.45
CA ILE A 2 -25.54 -8.68 -14.28
C ILE A 2 -24.16 -8.40 -14.86
N PHE A 3 -23.71 -7.15 -14.74
CA PHE A 3 -22.34 -6.78 -15.09
C PHE A 3 -21.48 -7.05 -13.85
N ASP A 4 -20.55 -8.00 -13.94
CA ASP A 4 -19.55 -8.17 -12.89
C ASP A 4 -18.49 -7.06 -13.06
N PRO A 5 -18.37 -6.10 -12.12
CA PRO A 5 -17.42 -5.00 -12.20
C PRO A 5 -15.96 -5.48 -12.30
N LEU A 6 -15.63 -6.66 -11.77
CA LEU A 6 -14.28 -7.21 -11.81
C LEU A 6 -13.83 -7.51 -13.25
N HIS A 7 -14.75 -7.91 -14.12
CA HIS A 7 -14.43 -8.25 -15.51
C HIS A 7 -13.96 -7.05 -16.34
N PHE A 8 -14.30 -5.82 -15.91
CA PHE A 8 -13.93 -4.60 -16.62
C PHE A 8 -12.58 -4.03 -16.16
N LEU A 9 -12.02 -4.51 -15.05
CA LEU A 9 -10.77 -3.98 -14.51
C LEU A 9 -9.56 -4.13 -15.45
N PRO A 10 -9.37 -5.25 -16.18
CA PRO A 10 -8.28 -5.36 -17.17
C PRO A 10 -8.37 -4.31 -18.28
N LEU A 11 -9.59 -3.97 -18.70
CA LEU A 11 -9.84 -2.94 -19.71
C LEU A 11 -9.58 -1.54 -19.14
N LEU A 12 -9.95 -1.30 -17.88
CA LEU A 12 -9.67 -0.04 -17.18
C LEU A 12 -8.19 0.16 -16.88
N GLU A 13 -7.40 -0.91 -16.68
CA GLU A 13 -5.95 -0.78 -16.52
C GLU A 13 -5.28 -0.27 -17.80
N GLN A 14 -5.78 -0.67 -18.98
CA GLN A 14 -5.31 -0.16 -20.27
C GLN A 14 -5.80 1.28 -20.52
N LYS A 15 -7.04 1.60 -20.13
CA LYS A 15 -7.67 2.91 -20.33
C LYS A 15 -8.08 3.57 -19.01
N VAL A 16 -7.06 3.92 -18.21
CA VAL A 16 -7.23 4.47 -16.85
C VAL A 16 -8.06 5.75 -16.82
N GLY A 17 -8.03 6.56 -17.89
CA GLY A 17 -8.82 7.79 -17.99
C GLY A 17 -10.35 7.57 -18.01
N ALA A 18 -10.82 6.34 -18.20
CA ALA A 18 -12.23 6.00 -18.16
C ALA A 18 -12.72 5.54 -16.77
N LEU A 19 -11.83 5.45 -15.77
CA LEU A 19 -12.15 4.96 -14.42
C LEU A 19 -13.34 5.71 -13.79
N ASP A 20 -13.30 7.04 -13.80
CA ASP A 20 -14.34 7.89 -13.18
C ASP A 20 -15.69 7.82 -13.94
N GLN A 21 -15.67 7.40 -15.20
CA GLN A 21 -16.84 7.31 -16.08
C GLN A 21 -17.29 5.86 -16.29
N ALA A 22 -16.69 4.89 -15.61
CA ALA A 22 -16.99 3.49 -15.79
C ALA A 22 -18.37 3.17 -15.22
N ALA A 23 -19.39 3.12 -16.08
CA ALA A 23 -20.75 2.73 -15.71
C ALA A 23 -20.83 1.40 -14.91
N PRO A 24 -20.02 0.36 -15.21
CA PRO A 24 -20.02 -0.87 -14.42
C PRO A 24 -19.55 -0.71 -12.97
N LEU A 25 -18.77 0.34 -12.66
CA LEU A 25 -18.29 0.63 -11.30
C LEU A 25 -19.24 1.56 -10.54
N GLN A 26 -20.22 2.18 -11.22
CA GLN A 26 -21.19 3.05 -10.57
C GLN A 26 -22.14 2.22 -9.71
N GLY A 27 -22.25 2.57 -8.43
CA GLY A 27 -23.05 1.82 -7.46
C GLY A 27 -22.39 0.53 -6.97
N TRP A 28 -21.10 0.33 -7.22
CA TRP A 28 -20.34 -0.74 -6.58
C TRP A 28 -20.18 -0.44 -5.09
N ASP A 29 -20.74 -1.30 -4.23
CA ASP A 29 -20.71 -1.16 -2.78
C ASP A 29 -19.31 -1.53 -2.24
N LEU A 30 -18.39 -0.58 -2.37
CA LEU A 30 -17.03 -0.68 -1.85
C LEU A 30 -16.92 -0.01 -0.47
N PRO A 31 -16.17 -0.59 0.48
CA PRO A 31 -15.87 0.08 1.74
C PRO A 31 -15.22 1.46 1.54
N ASP A 32 -15.54 2.43 2.41
CA ASP A 32 -15.08 3.83 2.33
C ASP A 32 -13.55 4.00 2.25
N VAL A 33 -12.80 3.01 2.74
CA VAL A 33 -11.33 2.99 2.68
C VAL A 33 -10.81 2.98 1.24
N PHE A 34 -11.56 2.41 0.29
CA PHE A 34 -11.21 2.43 -1.13
C PHE A 34 -11.34 3.83 -1.72
N ALA A 35 -12.43 4.54 -1.42
CA ALA A 35 -12.61 5.93 -1.83
C ALA A 35 -11.51 6.84 -1.25
N THR A 36 -11.14 6.60 0.01
CA THR A 36 -10.05 7.31 0.68
C THR A 36 -8.71 7.05 -0.02
N LEU A 37 -8.38 5.79 -0.30
CA LEU A 37 -7.17 5.41 -1.03
C LEU A 37 -7.13 6.04 -2.42
N HIS A 38 -8.25 6.03 -3.15
CA HIS A 38 -8.34 6.62 -4.49
C HIS A 38 -7.98 8.11 -4.47
N ARG A 39 -8.60 8.87 -3.57
CA ARG A 39 -8.33 10.30 -3.40
C ARG A 39 -6.87 10.57 -3.05
N LEU A 40 -6.28 9.76 -2.17
CA LEU A 40 -4.88 9.91 -1.75
C LEU A 40 -3.90 9.62 -2.89
N LEU A 41 -4.13 8.56 -3.66
CA LEU A 41 -3.32 8.21 -4.83
C LEU A 41 -3.43 9.29 -5.92
N GLU A 42 -4.64 9.77 -6.20
CA GLU A 42 -4.85 10.84 -7.17
C GLU A 42 -4.18 12.15 -6.73
N ALA A 43 -4.30 12.52 -5.46
CA ALA A 43 -3.65 13.73 -4.93
C ALA A 43 -2.12 13.65 -4.98
N ARG A 44 -1.55 12.46 -4.74
CA ARG A 44 -0.09 12.25 -4.70
C ARG A 44 0.53 12.13 -6.09
N MET A 45 -0.16 11.45 -7.01
CA MET A 45 0.45 10.96 -8.26
C MET A 45 -0.36 11.34 -9.51
N GLY A 46 -1.60 11.82 -9.39
CA GLY A 46 -2.46 12.14 -10.52
C GLY A 46 -2.78 10.91 -11.38
N LYS A 47 -2.46 10.96 -12.68
CA LYS A 47 -2.74 9.88 -13.65
C LYS A 47 -2.17 8.51 -13.25
N PRO A 48 -0.88 8.37 -12.86
CA PRO A 48 -0.36 7.09 -12.36
C PRO A 48 -1.04 6.62 -11.07
N GLY A 49 -1.52 7.53 -10.21
CA GLY A 49 -2.28 7.16 -9.00
C GLY A 49 -3.59 6.43 -9.32
N LYS A 50 -4.31 6.86 -10.37
CA LYS A 50 -5.50 6.14 -10.86
C LYS A 50 -5.18 4.75 -11.36
N ARG A 51 -4.01 4.57 -11.99
CA ARG A 51 -3.56 3.25 -12.47
C ARG A 51 -3.29 2.32 -11.29
N GLU A 52 -2.58 2.80 -10.27
CA GLU A 52 -2.33 2.03 -9.05
C GLU A 52 -3.64 1.67 -8.33
N TYR A 53 -4.60 2.59 -8.30
CA TYR A 53 -5.92 2.31 -7.73
C TYR A 53 -6.63 1.16 -8.48
N VAL A 54 -6.60 1.16 -9.82
CA VAL A 54 -7.11 0.02 -10.61
C VAL A 54 -6.36 -1.26 -10.25
N GLN A 55 -5.03 -1.22 -10.10
CA GLN A 55 -4.24 -2.39 -9.71
C GLN A 55 -4.61 -2.91 -8.31
N VAL A 56 -4.95 -2.02 -7.37
CA VAL A 56 -5.48 -2.40 -6.05
C VAL A 56 -6.86 -3.06 -6.18
N LEU A 57 -7.76 -2.51 -7.00
CA LEU A 57 -9.06 -3.16 -7.28
C LEU A 57 -8.87 -4.55 -7.89
N ARG A 58 -7.87 -4.72 -8.77
CA ARG A 58 -7.55 -6.03 -9.36
C ARG A 58 -7.06 -7.07 -8.35
N LEU A 59 -6.59 -6.66 -7.16
CA LEU A 59 -6.27 -7.63 -6.10
C LEU A 59 -7.51 -8.43 -5.66
N MET A 60 -8.72 -7.87 -5.84
CA MET A 60 -9.98 -8.55 -5.56
C MET A 60 -10.25 -9.72 -6.50
N GLU A 61 -9.54 -9.83 -7.64
CA GLU A 61 -9.59 -11.00 -8.52
C GLU A 61 -8.97 -12.24 -7.85
N THR A 62 -8.11 -12.06 -6.84
CA THR A 62 -7.31 -13.14 -6.23
C THR A 62 -7.48 -13.24 -4.70
N PHE A 63 -7.78 -12.13 -4.02
CA PHE A 63 -7.85 -12.07 -2.57
C PHE A 63 -9.23 -11.63 -2.07
N GLU A 64 -9.60 -12.11 -0.88
CA GLU A 64 -10.84 -11.76 -0.20
C GLU A 64 -10.92 -10.25 0.11
N MET A 65 -12.12 -9.68 0.00
CA MET A 65 -12.38 -8.25 0.25
C MET A 65 -11.91 -7.81 1.64
N ASP A 66 -12.19 -8.61 2.68
CA ASP A 66 -11.82 -8.30 4.07
C ASP A 66 -10.30 -8.14 4.25
N VAL A 67 -9.53 -9.00 3.59
CA VAL A 67 -8.06 -8.96 3.63
C VAL A 67 -7.55 -7.67 2.96
N ILE A 68 -8.13 -7.30 1.83
CA ILE A 68 -7.77 -6.09 1.08
C ILE A 68 -8.16 -4.84 1.87
N GLN A 69 -9.39 -4.79 2.39
CA GLN A 69 -9.87 -3.69 3.23
C GLN A 69 -8.95 -3.45 4.43
N GLY A 70 -8.56 -4.52 5.13
CA GLY A 70 -7.62 -4.45 6.23
C GLY A 70 -6.25 -3.92 5.78
N ALA A 71 -5.74 -4.39 4.63
CA ALA A 71 -4.46 -3.95 4.08
C ALA A 71 -4.45 -2.48 3.65
N ILE A 72 -5.53 -2.00 3.04
CA ILE A 72 -5.70 -0.59 2.67
C ILE A 72 -5.73 0.28 3.92
N SER A 73 -6.50 -0.11 4.94
CA SER A 73 -6.59 0.64 6.20
C SER A 73 -5.22 0.80 6.84
N GLN A 74 -4.47 -0.31 6.94
CA GLN A 74 -3.11 -0.27 7.49
C GLN A 74 -2.13 0.54 6.63
N ALA A 75 -2.24 0.47 5.30
CA ALA A 75 -1.40 1.28 4.40
C ALA A 75 -1.64 2.79 4.62
N ILE A 76 -2.89 3.19 4.80
CA ILE A 76 -3.29 4.57 5.09
C ILE A 76 -2.71 4.99 6.45
N ASP A 77 -2.88 4.18 7.49
CA ASP A 77 -2.38 4.47 8.85
C ASP A 77 -0.85 4.64 8.89
N MET A 78 -0.12 3.87 8.09
CA MET A 78 1.34 3.96 7.96
C MET A 78 1.80 5.09 7.00
N GLY A 79 0.89 5.74 6.28
CA GLY A 79 1.22 6.68 5.20
C GLY A 79 1.92 6.04 3.98
N ALA A 80 1.90 4.71 3.88
CA ALA A 80 2.53 3.94 2.81
C ALA A 80 1.55 3.76 1.63
N ILE A 81 1.18 4.88 1.00
CA ILE A 81 0.14 4.93 -0.03
C ILE A 81 0.74 4.58 -1.39
N GLY A 82 0.51 3.35 -1.86
CA GLY A 82 0.91 2.85 -3.17
C GLY A 82 0.49 1.39 -3.39
N TYR A 83 0.37 0.96 -4.65
CA TYR A 83 -0.04 -0.42 -4.98
C TYR A 83 0.87 -1.47 -4.35
N ASP A 84 2.19 -1.33 -4.46
CA ASP A 84 3.14 -2.32 -3.94
C ASP A 84 3.06 -2.46 -2.41
N ALA A 85 2.80 -1.35 -1.70
CA ALA A 85 2.61 -1.37 -0.25
C ALA A 85 1.35 -2.13 0.15
N VAL A 86 0.22 -1.85 -0.52
CA VAL A 86 -1.05 -2.57 -0.29
C VAL A 86 -0.89 -4.06 -0.62
N LYS A 87 -0.30 -4.39 -1.77
CA LYS A 87 -0.03 -5.77 -2.18
C LYS A 87 0.83 -6.52 -1.15
N HIS A 88 1.90 -5.87 -0.66
CA HIS A 88 2.75 -6.46 0.36
C HIS A 88 1.97 -6.75 1.65
N LEU A 89 1.14 -5.81 2.11
CA LEU A 89 0.31 -5.97 3.30
C LEU A 89 -0.78 -7.03 3.17
N VAL A 90 -1.35 -7.19 1.96
CA VAL A 90 -2.26 -8.29 1.64
C VAL A 90 -1.52 -9.63 1.78
N LEU A 91 -0.35 -9.75 1.16
CA LEU A 91 0.46 -10.98 1.25
C LEU A 91 0.83 -11.30 2.70
N CYS A 92 1.28 -10.32 3.49
CA CYS A 92 1.59 -10.52 4.91
C CYS A 92 0.39 -11.04 5.71
N ARG A 93 -0.82 -10.54 5.45
CA ARG A 93 -2.05 -11.02 6.09
C ARG A 93 -2.39 -12.45 5.71
N VAL A 94 -2.33 -12.78 4.42
CA VAL A 94 -2.62 -14.12 3.92
C VAL A 94 -1.62 -15.14 4.45
N GLU A 95 -0.34 -14.81 4.39
CA GLU A 95 0.73 -15.71 4.84
C GLU A 95 0.80 -15.83 6.37
N LYS A 96 0.11 -14.96 7.13
CA LYS A 96 0.14 -14.87 8.60
C LYS A 96 1.58 -14.89 9.15
N ARG A 97 2.53 -14.30 8.43
CA ARG A 97 3.94 -14.34 8.84
C ARG A 97 4.13 -13.43 10.04
N PRO A 98 4.51 -13.95 11.22
CA PRO A 98 4.90 -13.08 12.32
C PRO A 98 6.12 -12.25 11.89
N PRO A 99 6.25 -11.00 12.37
CA PRO A 99 7.45 -10.22 12.13
C PRO A 99 8.65 -11.02 12.65
N ARG A 100 9.54 -11.43 11.73
CA ARG A 100 10.62 -12.41 12.01
C ARG A 100 11.79 -11.85 12.83
N LEU A 101 11.68 -10.64 13.37
CA LEU A 101 12.73 -10.08 14.21
C LEU A 101 12.43 -10.41 15.68
N ASP A 102 12.56 -11.69 16.02
CA ASP A 102 12.66 -12.12 17.41
C ASP A 102 14.14 -12.14 17.80
N LEU A 103 14.56 -11.15 18.59
CA LEU A 103 15.94 -11.02 19.05
C LEU A 103 16.31 -12.10 20.08
N ASP A 104 15.31 -12.76 20.70
CA ASP A 104 15.53 -13.82 21.68
C ASP A 104 15.86 -15.16 21.00
N PHE A 105 15.54 -15.31 19.70
CA PHE A 105 15.82 -16.53 18.92
C PHE A 105 17.26 -16.63 18.40
N TYR A 106 18.10 -15.61 18.65
CA TYR A 106 19.48 -15.56 18.17
C TYR A 106 20.48 -15.53 19.34
N PRO A 107 20.81 -16.70 19.94
CA PRO A 107 21.68 -16.77 21.13
C PRO A 107 23.10 -16.28 20.88
N TYR A 108 23.53 -16.19 19.62
CA TYR A 108 24.82 -15.66 19.19
C TYR A 108 24.77 -14.18 18.79
N LEU A 109 23.58 -13.56 18.73
CA LEU A 109 23.46 -12.14 18.42
C LEU A 109 23.81 -11.33 19.68
N PRO A 110 24.83 -10.45 19.63
CA PRO A 110 25.13 -9.56 20.76
C PRO A 110 23.91 -8.68 21.04
N LYS A 111 23.54 -8.54 22.32
CA LYS A 111 22.47 -7.61 22.72
C LYS A 111 22.82 -6.21 22.23
N ALA A 112 21.98 -5.62 21.39
CA ALA A 112 22.18 -4.27 20.89
C ALA A 112 22.02 -3.27 22.04
N ASN A 113 23.12 -2.82 22.62
CA ASN A 113 23.11 -1.70 23.57
C ASN A 113 23.10 -0.40 22.78
N VAL A 114 21.92 -0.01 22.30
CA VAL A 114 21.74 1.22 21.53
C VAL A 114 21.76 2.40 22.51
N GLY A 115 22.85 3.15 22.51
CA GLY A 115 22.94 4.40 23.25
C GLY A 115 21.88 5.41 22.77
N MET A 116 21.45 6.30 23.66
CA MET A 116 20.47 7.34 23.31
C MET A 116 21.00 8.19 22.15
N THR A 117 20.25 8.27 21.06
CA THR A 117 20.66 9.05 19.87
C THR A 117 20.87 10.51 20.27
N ARG A 118 22.09 11.03 20.09
CA ARG A 118 22.42 12.45 20.28
C ARG A 118 22.39 13.14 18.91
N PRO A 119 21.38 13.99 18.59
CA PRO A 119 21.28 14.63 17.28
C PRO A 119 22.52 15.44 16.89
N ALA A 120 23.20 16.06 17.87
CA ALA A 120 24.43 16.81 17.65
C ALA A 120 25.57 15.97 17.04
N SER A 121 25.60 14.66 17.28
CA SER A 121 26.61 13.75 16.71
C SER A 121 26.48 13.59 15.19
N TYR A 122 25.31 13.87 14.60
CA TYR A 122 25.11 13.86 13.14
C TYR A 122 25.69 15.10 12.45
N MET A 123 26.00 16.18 13.19
CA MET A 123 26.59 17.40 12.61
C MET A 123 27.99 17.15 12.02
N SER A 124 28.69 16.08 12.45
CA SER A 124 29.96 15.65 11.86
C SER A 124 29.81 15.16 10.41
N LEU A 125 28.63 14.67 10.02
CA LEU A 125 28.34 14.21 8.67
C LEU A 125 28.12 15.36 7.68
N MET A 126 27.87 16.58 8.18
CA MET A 126 27.71 17.78 7.36
C MET A 126 29.06 18.44 6.99
N GLY A 127 30.19 17.93 7.49
CA GLY A 127 31.53 18.50 7.26
C GLY A 127 32.21 18.09 5.95
N GLY A 128 31.51 17.38 5.05
CA GLY A 128 32.09 16.70 3.88
C GLY A 128 31.68 17.26 2.51
N THR A 129 31.23 18.50 2.39
CA THR A 129 30.95 19.12 1.08
C THR A 129 31.49 20.55 1.02
N ALA A 130 32.80 20.69 0.87
CA ALA A 130 33.43 21.91 0.38
C ALA A 130 34.85 21.62 -0.15
N THR A 131 34.94 21.19 -1.40
CA THR A 131 36.02 21.51 -2.34
C THR A 131 35.48 21.43 -3.76
#